data_AF-A0A377LNX2-F1
#
_entry.id   AF-A0A377LNX2-F1
#
_cell.length_a   1.000
_cell.length_b   1.000
_cell.length_c   1.000
_cell.angle_alpha   90.00
_cell.angle_beta   90.00
_cell.angle_gamma   90.00
#
_symmetry.space_group_name_H-M   'P 1'
#
loop_
_entity.id
_entity.type
_entity.pdbx_description
1 polymer ?
#
loop_
_entity_poly.entity_id
_entity_poly.type
_entity_poly.pdbx_seq_one_letter_code
_entity_poly.pdbx_strand_id
1 'polypeptide(L)' 'MEDLETTIMELLVNAGAARSAALTALQMARKGDFDEAEKAMEESREYVKHAHTIQTQLIGLDEGTGSFLLT' A
#
# COMPACT_ATOMS: atom_id res chain seq x y z
N MET A 1 0.43 -15.59 16.54
CA MET A 1 1.40 -14.47 16.59
C MET A 1 2.12 -14.38 15.25
N GLU A 2 2.61 -15.50 14.70
CA GLU A 2 3.14 -15.58 13.31
C GLU A 2 2.18 -15.04 12.22
N ASP A 3 0.88 -15.28 12.34
CA ASP A 3 -0.10 -14.79 11.34
C ASP A 3 -0.20 -13.26 11.31
N LEU A 4 -0.05 -12.62 12.47
CA LEU A 4 -0.14 -11.18 12.60
C LEU A 4 1.10 -10.48 12.07
N GLU A 5 2.28 -11.01 12.40
CA GLU A 5 3.55 -10.53 11.84
C GLU A 5 3.57 -10.68 10.32
N THR A 6 3.09 -11.80 9.80
CA THR A 6 2.94 -12.02 8.35
C THR A 6 2.00 -10.99 7.71
N THR A 7 0.85 -10.73 8.35
CA THR A 7 -0.12 -9.74 7.88
C THR A 7 0.46 -8.32 7.87
N ILE A 8 1.24 -7.96 8.90
CA ILE A 8 1.94 -6.66 8.98
C ILE A 8 3.02 -6.57 7.89
N MET A 9 3.78 -7.64 7.65
CA MET A 9 4.79 -7.68 6.58
C MET A 9 4.14 -7.51 5.20
N GLU A 10 3.01 -8.18 4.94
CA GLU A 10 2.25 -8.00 3.71
C GLU A 10 1.75 -6.56 3.55
N LEU A 11 1.27 -5.93 4.62
CA LEU A 11 0.89 -4.52 4.63
C LEU A 11 2.07 -3.62 4.22
N LEU A 12 3.25 -3.83 4.83
CA LEU A 12 4.45 -3.04 4.57
C LEU A 12 4.93 -3.21 3.11
N VAL A 13 4.90 -4.43 2.60
CA VAL A 13 5.30 -4.73 1.21
C VAL A 13 4.35 -4.04 0.23
N ASN A 14 3.04 -4.15 0.42
CA ASN A 14 2.06 -3.50 -0.45
C ASN A 14 2.17 -1.97 -0.39
N ALA A 15 2.35 -1.38 0.80
CA ALA A 15 2.56 0.06 0.94
C ALA A 15 3.86 0.53 0.27
N GLY A 16 4.94 -0.24 0.38
CA GLY A 16 6.21 0.02 -0.29
C GLY A 16 6.11 -0.06 -1.82
N ALA A 17 5.40 -1.06 -2.32
CA ALA A 17 5.14 -1.25 -3.76
C ALA A 17 4.30 -0.10 -4.32
N ALA A 18 3.21 0.27 -3.64
CA ALA A 18 2.37 1.42 -3.98
C ALA A 18 3.18 2.71 -4.11
N ARG A 19 4.04 3.00 -3.12
CA ARG A 19 4.91 4.18 -3.12
C ARG A 19 5.89 4.15 -4.29
N SER A 20 6.49 2.99 -4.56
CA SER A 20 7.46 2.83 -5.65
C SER A 20 6.81 3.05 -7.01
N ALA A 21 5.63 2.46 -7.25
CA ALA A 21 4.85 2.65 -8.46
C ALA A 21 4.43 4.12 -8.67
N ALA A 22 4.01 4.83 -7.61
CA ALA A 22 3.70 6.26 -7.68
C ALA A 22 4.93 7.11 -8.03
N LEU A 23 6.11 6.78 -7.49
CA LEU A 23 7.36 7.46 -7.86
C LEU A 23 7.73 7.20 -9.32
N THR A 24 7.55 5.98 -9.82
CA THR A 24 7.71 5.65 -11.24
C THR A 24 6.76 6.47 -12.11
N ALA A 25 5.48 6.56 -11.74
CA ALA A 25 4.51 7.37 -12.48
C ALA A 25 4.93 8.84 -12.56
N LEU A 26 5.39 9.42 -11.45
CA LEU A 26 5.91 10.80 -11.43
C LEU A 26 7.13 10.96 -12.34
N GLN A 27 8.01 9.96 -12.40
CA GLN A 27 9.17 9.99 -13.30
C GLN A 27 8.75 9.94 -14.78
N MET A 28 7.77 9.11 -15.14
CA MET A 28 7.25 9.02 -16.51
C MET A 28 6.51 10.29 -16.91
N ALA A 29 5.66 10.84 -16.04
CA ALA A 29 4.95 12.10 -16.30
C ALA A 29 5.93 13.27 -16.53
N ARG A 30 7.06 13.31 -15.80
CA ARG A 30 8.12 14.32 -16.02
C ARG A 30 8.82 14.21 -17.38
N LYS A 31 8.82 13.02 -18.00
CA LYS A 31 9.36 12.78 -19.33
C LYS A 31 8.35 13.07 -20.45
N GLY A 32 7.08 13.30 -20.10
CA GLY A 32 5.96 13.43 -21.04
C GLY A 32 5.31 12.10 -21.41
N ASP A 33 5.74 10.99 -20.79
CA ASP A 33 5.23 9.63 -21.03
C ASP A 33 3.96 9.40 -20.20
N PHE A 34 2.88 10.12 -20.52
CA PHE A 34 1.65 10.11 -19.71
C PHE A 34 0.93 8.77 -19.70
N ASP A 35 0.95 8.01 -20.80
CA ASP A 35 0.32 6.68 -20.87
C ASP A 35 0.99 5.70 -19.89
N GLU A 36 2.33 5.72 -19.81
CA GLU A 36 3.08 4.88 -18.86
C GLU A 36 2.95 5.39 -17.43
N ALA A 37 2.82 6.71 -17.25
CA ALA A 37 2.53 7.29 -15.95
C ALA A 37 1.15 6.84 -15.43
N GLU A 38 0.14 6.78 -16.29
CA GLU A 38 -1.20 6.31 -15.93
C GLU A 38 -1.19 4.82 -15.54
N LYS A 39 -0.51 3.97 -16.31
CA LYS A 39 -0.34 2.54 -15.97
C LYS A 39 0.33 2.36 -14.60
N ALA A 40 1.42 3.08 -14.35
CA ALA A 40 2.11 3.01 -13.06
C ALA A 40 1.25 3.56 -11.90
N MET A 41 0.41 4.57 -12.15
CA MET A 41 -0.57 5.04 -11.15
C MET A 41 -1.67 4.03 -10.89
N GLU A 42 -2.13 3.30 -11.91
CA GLU A 42 -3.13 2.24 -11.76
C GLU A 42 -2.56 1.08 -10.93
N GLU A 43 -1.33 0.66 -11.21
CA GLU A 43 -0.61 -0.32 -10.40
C GLU A 43 -0.45 0.15 -8.94
N SER A 44 -0.07 1.42 -8.74
CA SER A 44 0.00 2.02 -7.40
C SER A 44 -1.33 1.93 -6.65
N ARG A 45 -2.45 2.21 -7.33
CA ARG A 45 -3.80 2.13 -6.73
C ARG A 45 -4.17 0.72 -6.32
N GLU A 46 -3.81 -0.29 -7.09
CA GLU A 46 -4.08 -1.69 -6.72
C GLU A 46 -3.31 -2.09 -5.46
N TYR A 47 -2.02 -1.78 -5.37
CA TYR A 47 -1.26 -2.02 -4.13
C TYR A 47 -1.81 -1.24 -2.93
N VAL A 48 -2.26 0.01 -3.12
CA VAL A 48 -2.93 0.77 -2.05
C VAL A 48 -4.21 0.08 -1.59
N LYS A 49 -5.05 -0.41 -2.50
CA LYS A 49 -6.28 -1.14 -2.14
C LYS A 49 -5.96 -2.38 -1.32
N HIS A 50 -4.94 -3.14 -1.70
CA HIS A 50 -4.49 -4.31 -0.94
C HIS A 50 -4.01 -3.93 0.47
N ALA A 51 -3.11 -2.96 0.57
CA ALA A 51 -2.65 -2.44 1.86
C ALA A 51 -3.82 -1.95 2.73
N HIS A 52 -4.75 -1.21 2.15
CA HIS A 52 -5.88 -0.64 2.90
C HIS A 52 -6.89 -1.71 3.34
N THR A 53 -7.05 -2.79 2.57
CA THR A 53 -7.86 -3.95 2.96
C THR A 53 -7.26 -4.64 4.18
N ILE A 54 -5.94 -4.90 4.17
CA ILE A 54 -5.23 -5.47 5.31
C ILE A 54 -5.34 -4.57 6.53
N GLN A 55 -5.13 -3.26 6.35
CA GLN A 55 -5.29 -2.27 7.41
C GLN A 55 -6.69 -2.30 8.03
N THR A 56 -7.74 -2.37 7.19
CA THR A 56 -9.13 -2.43 7.66
C THR A 56 -9.40 -3.70 8.47
N GLN A 57 -8.85 -4.84 8.05
CA GLN A 57 -8.94 -6.10 8.79
C GLN A 57 -8.25 -6.00 10.16
N LEU A 58 -7.05 -5.42 10.20
CA LEU A 58 -6.31 -5.21 11.45
C LEU A 58 -7.06 -4.31 12.43
N ILE A 59 -7.69 -3.23 11.95
CA ILE A 59 -8.54 -2.36 12.78
C ILE A 59 -9.75 -3.14 13.33
N GLY A 60 -10.38 -3.97 12.51
CA GLY A 60 -11.52 -4.81 12.92
C GLY A 60 -11.16 -5.85 13.97
N LEU A 61 -9.95 -6.44 13.88
CA LEU A 61 -9.40 -7.38 14.87
C LEU A 61 -9.07 -6.70 16.21
N ASP A 62 -8.79 -5.40 16.19
CA ASP A 62 -8.49 -4.57 17.36
C ASP A 62 -9.75 -3.92 17.98
N GLU A 63 -10.95 -4.31 17.52
CA GLU A 63 -12.25 -3.67 17.86
C GLU A 63 -12.27 -2.14 17.67
N GLY A 64 -11.37 -1.60 16.83
CA GLY A 64 -11.18 -0.16 16.67
C GLY A 64 -10.60 0.55 17.89
N THR A 65 -10.03 -0.16 18.86
CA THR A 65 -9.47 0.41 20.09
C THR A 65 -8.14 1.16 19.88
N GLY A 66 -7.47 0.93 18.74
CA GLY A 66 -6.20 1.57 18.41
C GLY A 66 -5.02 1.03 19.23
N SER A 67 -5.15 -0.14 19.84
CA SER A 67 -4.09 -0.76 20.64
C SER A 67 -2.92 -1.23 19.77
N PHE A 68 -3.12 -1.34 18.46
CA PHE A 68 -2.07 -1.56 17.46
C PHE A 68 -1.36 -0.27 17.01
N LEU A 69 -1.15 0.68 17.92
CA LEU A 69 -0.21 1.77 17.69
C LEU A 69 1.21 1.27 18.00
N LEU A 70 1.94 0.89 16.95
CA LEU A 70 3.40 0.75 17.01
C LEU A 70 4.01 2.13 17.31
N THR A 71 4.24 2.41 18.59
CA THR A 71 5.23 3.41 19.05
C THR A 71 6.65 2.98 18.74
#